data_AF-A0A833U5U6-F1
#
_entry.id   AF-A0A833U5U6-F1
#
_cell.length_a   1.000
_cell.length_b   1.000
_cell.length_c   1.000
_cell.angle_alpha   90.00
_cell.angle_beta   90.00
_cell.angle_gamma   90.00
#
_symmetry.space_group_name_H-M   'P 1'
#
loop_
_entity.id
_entity.type
_entity.pdbx_description
1 polymer ?
#
loop_
_entity_poly.entity_id
_entity_poly.type
_entity_poly.pdbx_seq_one_letter_code
_entity_poly.pdbx_strand_id
1 'polypeptide(L)'
;MTSIRTNAELEFSFLQMYSIFIQPEGEAGEPSFRRLVLRSVAHIIRLYSSSLITECEVFLSMLVKVIFLDLPLWHRILVLEILRGFCVEARTLRVLFQNFDMHPKNTNVVEGMVKALARVVSSVQVLDASEESLAAVAGMFSSKAKGVEWSLDNDASNAAVLVASEAHSITLAVEGLLGVVFTVATLTDEAVEVGELESPRCDNDPPAKCTGKTAALCISMVDSLWLTILDALSLILSRSQGEAIVLEILKGYQAFTQEVSTAVPKLMKESSGQYSDFNILSSLNSQ
;
A
#
# COMPACT_ATOMS: atom_id res chain seq x y z
N MET A 1 31.81 11.77 3.37
CA MET A 1 32.46 10.46 3.55
C MET A 1 31.54 9.40 2.98
N THR A 2 31.69 9.13 1.69
CA THR A 2 30.95 8.10 0.94
C THR A 2 31.50 6.74 1.33
N SER A 3 30.72 5.97 2.08
CA SER A 3 31.04 4.59 2.39
C SER A 3 30.78 3.74 1.15
N ILE A 4 31.84 3.42 0.41
CA ILE A 4 31.81 2.36 -0.59
C ILE A 4 31.88 1.06 0.21
N ARG A 5 30.74 0.56 0.69
CA ARG A 5 30.66 -0.83 1.13
C ARG A 5 30.89 -1.71 -0.09
N THR A 6 31.79 -2.67 0.04
CA THR A 6 32.14 -3.56 -1.07
C THR A 6 30.96 -4.48 -1.39
N ASN A 7 30.77 -4.83 -2.67
CA ASN A 7 29.69 -5.73 -3.10
C ASN A 7 29.61 -7.05 -2.30
N ALA A 8 30.74 -7.53 -1.77
CA ALA A 8 30.82 -8.73 -0.95
C ALA A 8 30.17 -8.59 0.44
N GLU A 9 30.26 -7.41 1.08
CA GLU A 9 29.60 -7.15 2.37
C GLU A 9 28.08 -7.02 2.21
N LEU A 10 27.65 -6.48 1.07
CA LEU A 10 26.23 -6.43 0.70
C LEU A 10 25.70 -7.83 0.38
N GLU A 11 26.41 -8.65 -0.39
CA GLU A 11 26.02 -10.06 -0.64
C GLU A 11 26.00 -10.90 0.63
N PHE A 12 26.96 -10.72 1.54
CA PHE A 12 26.96 -11.43 2.83
C PHE A 12 25.80 -11.00 3.73
N SER A 13 25.53 -9.69 3.81
CA SER A 13 24.35 -9.16 4.50
C SER A 13 23.05 -9.66 3.86
N PHE A 14 23.03 -9.78 2.52
CA PHE A 14 21.90 -10.28 1.75
C PHE A 14 21.66 -11.76 2.01
N LEU A 15 22.70 -12.62 2.02
CA LEU A 15 22.59 -14.05 2.29
C LEU A 15 22.24 -14.34 3.75
N GLN A 16 22.81 -13.60 4.70
CA GLN A 16 22.53 -13.76 6.13
C GLN A 16 21.11 -13.29 6.45
N MET A 17 20.66 -12.20 5.82
CA MET A 17 19.28 -11.75 5.93
C MET A 17 18.31 -12.68 5.17
N TYR A 18 18.64 -13.13 3.97
CA TYR A 18 17.84 -14.10 3.20
C TYR A 18 17.69 -15.40 3.99
N SER A 19 18.73 -15.85 4.68
CA SER A 19 18.67 -16.96 5.63
C SER A 19 17.67 -16.66 6.77
N ILE A 20 17.72 -15.50 7.41
CA ILE A 20 16.78 -15.13 8.50
C ILE A 20 15.32 -15.02 8.02
N PHE A 21 15.11 -14.46 6.83
CA PHE A 21 13.78 -14.24 6.26
C PHE A 21 13.17 -15.50 5.64
N ILE A 22 13.98 -16.40 5.04
CA ILE A 22 13.49 -17.46 4.13
C ILE A 22 13.93 -18.87 4.54
N GLN A 23 15.04 -19.10 5.26
CA GLN A 23 15.48 -20.49 5.53
C GLN A 23 14.46 -21.25 6.40
N PRO A 24 14.05 -22.46 5.98
CA PRO A 24 13.15 -23.32 6.75
C PRO A 24 13.86 -24.36 7.63
N GLU A 25 15.20 -24.39 7.72
CA GLU A 25 15.89 -25.51 8.35
C GLU A 25 16.43 -25.26 9.76
N GLY A 26 16.06 -26.20 10.64
CA GLY A 26 16.47 -26.30 12.04
C GLY A 26 15.38 -25.83 12.99
N GLU A 27 15.04 -26.66 13.97
CA GLU A 27 14.05 -26.43 15.04
C GLU A 27 14.29 -25.16 15.92
N ALA A 28 15.12 -24.21 15.49
CA ALA A 28 15.62 -23.09 16.29
C ALA A 28 15.63 -21.73 15.56
N GLY A 29 14.69 -21.51 14.63
CA GLY A 29 14.22 -20.17 14.31
C GLY A 29 12.79 -20.01 14.81
N GLU A 30 12.58 -20.12 16.14
CA GLU A 30 11.27 -20.09 16.79
C GLU A 30 10.40 -18.97 16.18
N PRO A 31 9.11 -19.21 15.86
CA PRO A 31 8.23 -18.17 15.31
C PRO A 31 8.32 -16.83 16.06
N SER A 32 8.53 -16.89 17.37
CA SER A 32 8.81 -15.76 18.27
C SER A 32 10.01 -14.92 17.82
N PHE A 33 11.15 -15.56 17.54
CA PHE A 33 12.38 -14.89 17.08
C PHE A 33 12.19 -14.25 15.71
N ARG A 34 11.60 -14.98 14.75
CA ARG A 34 11.34 -14.42 13.41
C ARG A 34 10.39 -13.23 13.44
N ARG A 35 9.36 -13.28 14.28
CA ARG A 35 8.46 -12.13 14.52
C ARG A 35 9.21 -10.94 15.09
N LEU A 36 10.14 -11.16 16.03
CA LEU A 36 10.98 -10.11 16.59
C LEU A 36 11.86 -9.48 15.51
N VAL A 37 12.53 -10.29 14.67
CA VAL A 37 13.37 -9.79 13.58
C VAL A 37 12.56 -8.96 12.58
N LEU A 38 11.41 -9.46 12.11
CA LEU A 38 10.55 -8.72 11.18
C LEU A 38 10.09 -7.38 11.76
N ARG A 39 9.70 -7.33 13.04
CA ARG A 39 9.34 -6.08 13.72
C ARG A 39 10.54 -5.14 13.89
N SER A 40 11.72 -5.70 14.15
CA SER A 40 12.96 -4.93 14.26
C SER A 40 13.34 -4.30 12.92
N VAL A 41 13.23 -5.06 11.82
CA VAL A 41 13.42 -4.54 10.46
C VAL A 41 12.42 -3.43 10.15
N ALA A 42 11.15 -3.60 10.53
CA ALA A 42 10.13 -2.57 10.36
C ALA A 42 10.49 -1.28 11.12
N HIS A 43 11.02 -1.38 12.35
CA HIS A 43 11.49 -0.23 13.12
C HIS A 43 12.74 0.42 12.50
N ILE A 44 13.69 -0.39 12.01
CA ILE A 44 14.89 0.12 11.33
C ILE A 44 14.50 0.94 10.11
N ILE A 45 13.60 0.43 9.27
CA ILE A 45 13.12 1.13 8.08
C ILE A 45 12.45 2.48 8.46
N ARG A 46 11.57 2.48 9.48
CA ARG A 46 10.87 3.72 9.91
C ARG A 46 11.83 4.79 10.44
N LEU A 47 12.82 4.37 11.22
CA LEU A 47 13.66 5.31 11.97
C LEU A 47 14.96 5.69 11.25
N TYR A 48 15.49 4.81 10.40
CA TYR A 48 16.84 4.94 9.83
C TYR A 48 16.89 4.92 8.30
N SER A 49 15.75 4.95 7.59
CA SER A 49 15.71 4.94 6.12
C SER A 49 16.47 6.08 5.46
N SER A 50 16.61 7.25 6.10
CA SER A 50 17.43 8.35 5.58
C SER A 50 18.95 8.15 5.76
N SER A 51 19.35 7.27 6.67
CA SER A 51 20.77 7.02 7.01
C SER A 51 21.30 5.71 6.43
N LEU A 52 20.44 4.69 6.31
CA LEU A 52 20.75 3.33 5.86
C LEU A 52 20.02 3.02 4.55
N ILE A 53 20.27 3.84 3.53
CA ILE A 53 19.54 3.81 2.24
C ILE A 53 19.63 2.42 1.61
N THR A 54 20.85 1.89 1.41
CA THR A 54 21.08 0.62 0.73
C THR A 54 20.47 -0.56 1.50
N GLU A 55 20.62 -0.58 2.83
CA GLU A 55 20.08 -1.65 3.67
C GLU A 55 18.55 -1.61 3.68
N CYS A 56 17.95 -0.43 3.79
CA CYS A 56 16.50 -0.29 3.77
C CYS A 56 15.90 -0.64 2.40
N GLU A 57 16.56 -0.29 1.29
CA GLU A 57 16.16 -0.71 -0.06
C GLU A 57 16.13 -2.25 -0.16
N VAL A 58 17.18 -2.89 0.33
CA VAL A 58 17.31 -4.35 0.37
C VAL A 58 16.23 -4.98 1.27
N PHE A 59 15.99 -4.42 2.45
CA PHE A 59 14.98 -4.91 3.40
C PHE A 59 13.56 -4.81 2.82
N LEU A 60 13.22 -3.66 2.25
CA LEU A 60 11.92 -3.44 1.62
C LEU A 60 11.70 -4.35 0.41
N SER A 61 12.72 -4.48 -0.44
CA SER A 61 12.69 -5.40 -1.58
C SER A 61 12.49 -6.85 -1.15
N MET A 62 13.09 -7.26 -0.03
CA MET A 62 12.91 -8.59 0.54
C MET A 62 11.50 -8.78 1.11
N LEU A 63 10.97 -7.81 1.87
CA LEU A 63 9.59 -7.84 2.37
C LEU A 63 8.58 -8.01 1.22
N VAL A 64 8.76 -7.27 0.13
CA VAL A 64 7.92 -7.40 -1.08
C VAL A 64 7.99 -8.80 -1.68
N LYS A 65 9.19 -9.39 -1.79
CA LYS A 65 9.37 -10.75 -2.33
C LYS A 65 8.70 -11.82 -1.45
N VAL A 66 8.81 -11.68 -0.14
CA VAL A 66 8.31 -12.65 0.86
C VAL A 66 6.81 -12.89 0.76
N ILE A 67 6.02 -11.90 0.33
CA ILE A 67 4.56 -12.06 0.13
C ILE A 67 4.24 -13.22 -0.84
N PHE A 68 5.08 -13.42 -1.84
CA PHE A 68 4.85 -14.39 -2.93
C PHE A 68 5.62 -15.70 -2.78
N LEU A 69 6.34 -15.87 -1.67
CA LEU A 69 7.01 -17.13 -1.35
C LEU A 69 6.04 -18.07 -0.64
N ASP A 70 6.25 -19.37 -0.82
CA ASP A 70 5.48 -20.41 -0.12
C ASP A 70 5.96 -20.55 1.33
N LEU A 71 5.69 -19.52 2.13
CA LEU A 71 6.04 -19.42 3.54
C LEU A 71 4.79 -19.61 4.43
N PRO A 72 4.97 -19.97 5.71
CA PRO A 72 3.86 -20.11 6.65
C PRO A 72 2.94 -18.88 6.67
N LEU A 73 1.63 -19.10 6.79
CA LEU A 73 0.61 -18.04 6.73
C LEU A 73 0.89 -16.88 7.68
N TRP A 74 1.27 -17.18 8.93
CA TRP A 74 1.60 -16.16 9.94
C TRP A 74 2.73 -15.22 9.49
N HIS A 75 3.67 -15.71 8.69
CA HIS A 75 4.82 -14.95 8.23
C HIS A 75 4.40 -13.99 7.12
N ARG A 76 3.63 -14.49 6.15
CA ARG A 76 3.05 -13.67 5.07
C ARG A 76 2.12 -12.59 5.63
N ILE A 77 1.27 -12.93 6.60
CA ILE A 77 0.39 -11.97 7.28
C ILE A 77 1.21 -10.87 7.96
N LEU A 78 2.21 -11.22 8.77
CA LEU A 78 3.04 -10.22 9.46
C LEU A 78 3.78 -9.29 8.48
N VAL A 79 4.23 -9.81 7.34
CA VAL A 79 4.87 -9.00 6.31
C VAL A 79 3.86 -8.04 5.66
N LEU A 80 2.64 -8.50 5.39
CA LEU A 80 1.56 -7.64 4.91
C LEU A 80 1.17 -6.57 5.95
N GLU A 81 1.12 -6.90 7.25
CA GLU A 81 0.90 -5.92 8.32
C GLU A 81 1.97 -4.83 8.34
N ILE A 82 3.25 -5.22 8.15
CA ILE A 82 4.38 -4.30 8.10
C ILE A 82 4.26 -3.37 6.88
N LEU A 83 4.01 -3.92 5.68
CA LEU A 83 3.89 -3.16 4.44
C LEU A 83 2.68 -2.22 4.48
N ARG A 84 1.50 -2.71 4.88
CA ARG A 84 0.32 -1.89 5.16
C ARG A 84 0.66 -0.78 6.15
N GLY A 85 1.41 -1.11 7.21
CA GLY A 85 1.88 -0.17 8.21
C GLY A 85 2.76 0.96 7.66
N PHE A 86 3.55 0.72 6.62
CA PHE A 86 4.33 1.77 5.95
C PHE A 86 3.45 2.64 5.08
N CYS A 87 2.47 2.05 4.38
CA CYS A 87 1.56 2.77 3.51
C CYS A 87 0.61 3.72 4.25
N VAL A 88 0.16 3.36 5.46
CA VAL A 88 -0.78 4.21 6.22
C VAL A 88 -0.12 5.34 7.01
N GLU A 89 1.19 5.28 7.24
CA GLU A 89 1.89 6.30 8.01
C GLU A 89 2.48 7.34 7.05
N ALA A 90 1.76 8.45 6.86
CA ALA A 90 2.07 9.47 5.85
C ALA A 90 3.54 9.94 5.87
N ARG A 91 4.10 10.15 7.07
CA ARG A 91 5.51 10.54 7.24
C ARG A 91 6.48 9.47 6.75
N THR A 92 6.23 8.21 7.07
CA THR A 92 7.09 7.09 6.65
C THR A 92 7.01 6.92 5.14
N LEU A 93 5.81 6.86 4.57
CA LEU A 93 5.63 6.71 3.12
C LEU A 93 6.27 7.86 2.34
N ARG A 94 6.12 9.11 2.82
CA ARG A 94 6.81 10.31 2.29
C ARG A 94 8.31 10.09 2.22
N VAL A 95 8.93 9.71 3.34
CA VAL A 95 10.40 9.55 3.42
C VAL A 95 10.87 8.41 2.51
N LEU A 96 10.15 7.28 2.49
CA LEU A 96 10.49 6.16 1.61
C LEU A 96 10.43 6.58 0.14
N PHE A 97 9.35 7.22 -0.30
CA PHE A 97 9.20 7.64 -1.69
C PHE A 97 10.28 8.68 -2.08
N GLN A 98 10.59 9.63 -1.20
CA GLN A 98 11.65 10.61 -1.42
C GLN A 98 13.04 9.97 -1.54
N ASN A 99 13.35 9.01 -0.69
CA ASN A 99 14.68 8.38 -0.66
C ASN A 99 14.89 7.40 -1.82
N PHE A 100 13.84 6.70 -2.25
CA PHE A 100 13.96 5.62 -3.24
C PHE A 100 13.40 6.05 -4.60
N ASP A 101 12.09 6.24 -4.71
CA ASP A 101 11.38 6.37 -6.00
C ASP A 101 11.58 7.74 -6.69
N MET A 102 11.95 8.80 -5.96
CA MET A 102 12.25 10.12 -6.56
C MET A 102 13.60 10.17 -7.30
N HIS A 103 14.40 9.11 -7.23
CA HIS A 103 15.75 9.07 -7.79
C HIS A 103 15.78 8.13 -9.01
N PRO A 104 15.91 8.63 -10.25
CA PRO A 104 15.78 7.82 -11.47
C PRO A 104 16.75 6.64 -11.62
N LYS A 105 17.80 6.59 -10.79
CA LYS A 105 18.81 5.52 -10.78
C LYS A 105 18.52 4.44 -9.74
N ASN A 106 17.61 4.70 -8.81
CA ASN A 106 17.28 3.79 -7.73
C ASN A 106 16.14 2.87 -8.17
N THR A 107 15.98 1.77 -7.44
CA THR A 107 14.79 0.92 -7.60
C THR A 107 13.58 1.66 -7.05
N ASN A 108 12.44 1.60 -7.75
CA ASN A 108 11.17 2.13 -7.25
C ASN A 108 10.59 1.15 -6.22
N VAL A 109 10.96 1.35 -4.96
CA VAL A 109 10.62 0.46 -3.85
C VAL A 109 9.17 0.64 -3.45
N VAL A 110 8.68 1.87 -3.35
CA VAL A 110 7.29 2.15 -2.96
C VAL A 110 6.33 1.70 -4.05
N GLU A 111 6.66 1.96 -5.32
CA GLU A 111 5.91 1.39 -6.46
C GLU A 111 5.88 -0.14 -6.41
N GLY A 112 7.01 -0.78 -6.09
CA GLY A 112 7.10 -2.23 -5.88
C GLY A 112 6.19 -2.73 -4.75
N MET A 113 6.11 -2.00 -3.64
CA MET A 113 5.19 -2.31 -2.54
C MET A 113 3.73 -2.21 -2.97
N VAL A 114 3.34 -1.11 -3.64
CA VAL A 114 1.96 -0.90 -4.12
C VAL A 114 1.56 -1.99 -5.12
N LYS A 115 2.45 -2.33 -6.06
CA LYS A 115 2.23 -3.45 -7.00
C LYS A 115 2.08 -4.79 -6.28
N ALA A 116 2.82 -5.01 -5.20
CA ALA A 116 2.70 -6.23 -4.42
C ALA A 116 1.35 -6.34 -3.70
N LEU A 117 0.88 -5.25 -3.07
CA LEU A 117 -0.44 -5.20 -2.45
C LEU A 117 -1.56 -5.37 -3.50
N ALA A 118 -1.46 -4.69 -4.63
CA ALA A 118 -2.40 -4.84 -5.74
C ALA A 118 -2.49 -6.28 -6.24
N ARG A 119 -1.36 -6.99 -6.35
CA ARG A 119 -1.33 -8.41 -6.72
C ARG A 119 -2.00 -9.32 -5.69
N VAL A 120 -1.87 -9.02 -4.39
CA VAL A 120 -2.62 -9.73 -3.35
C VAL A 120 -4.13 -9.53 -3.53
N VAL A 121 -4.56 -8.30 -3.84
CA VAL A 121 -5.97 -8.03 -4.18
C VAL A 121 -6.41 -8.79 -5.43
N SER A 122 -5.54 -8.89 -6.45
CA SER A 122 -5.84 -9.63 -7.68
C SER A 122 -5.98 -11.14 -7.49
N SER A 123 -5.54 -11.73 -6.36
CA SER A 123 -5.72 -13.17 -6.11
C SER A 123 -7.19 -13.58 -6.07
N VAL A 124 -8.08 -12.62 -5.76
CA VAL A 124 -9.55 -12.77 -5.80
C VAL A 124 -10.04 -13.18 -7.20
N GLN A 125 -9.29 -13.00 -8.28
CA GLN A 125 -9.74 -13.39 -9.63
C GLN A 125 -9.57 -14.89 -9.93
N VAL A 126 -8.74 -15.62 -9.19
CA VAL A 126 -8.14 -16.88 -9.68
C VAL A 126 -8.91 -18.15 -9.25
N LEU A 127 -9.93 -18.08 -8.38
CA LEU A 127 -10.57 -19.27 -7.78
C LEU A 127 -12.09 -19.15 -7.57
N ASP A 128 -12.83 -20.26 -7.66
CA ASP A 128 -14.24 -20.37 -7.24
C ASP A 128 -14.43 -20.10 -5.73
N ALA A 129 -13.35 -20.21 -4.93
CA ALA A 129 -13.29 -19.82 -3.51
C ALA A 129 -13.26 -18.30 -3.26
N SER A 130 -13.22 -17.50 -4.34
CA SER A 130 -13.15 -16.04 -4.31
C SER A 130 -14.34 -15.37 -3.60
N GLU A 131 -15.56 -15.92 -3.76
CA GLU A 131 -16.74 -15.32 -3.15
C GLU A 131 -16.77 -15.48 -1.64
N GLU A 132 -16.35 -16.63 -1.11
CA GLU A 132 -16.26 -16.87 0.33
C GLU A 132 -15.20 -15.99 0.98
N SER A 133 -14.01 -15.90 0.36
CA SER A 133 -12.94 -15.00 0.83
C SER A 133 -13.39 -13.55 0.80
N LEU A 134 -14.12 -13.10 -0.23
CA LEU A 134 -14.61 -11.73 -0.33
C LEU A 134 -15.76 -11.43 0.64
N ALA A 135 -16.62 -12.41 0.93
CA ALA A 135 -17.63 -12.30 1.97
C ALA A 135 -16.98 -12.20 3.37
N ALA A 136 -15.92 -12.97 3.62
CA ALA A 136 -15.13 -12.86 4.84
C ALA A 136 -14.44 -11.49 4.95
N VAL A 137 -13.86 -10.96 3.86
CA VAL A 137 -13.34 -9.58 3.80
C VAL A 137 -14.42 -8.57 4.17
N ALA A 138 -15.62 -8.68 3.58
CA ALA A 138 -16.75 -7.80 3.93
C ALA A 138 -17.10 -7.90 5.43
N GLY A 139 -17.09 -9.10 6.00
CA GLY A 139 -17.24 -9.34 7.43
C GLY A 139 -16.19 -8.63 8.27
N MET A 140 -14.91 -8.69 7.88
CA MET A 140 -13.80 -8.03 8.57
C MET A 140 -13.95 -6.50 8.58
N PHE A 141 -14.32 -5.90 7.43
CA PHE A 141 -14.59 -4.46 7.35
C PHE A 141 -15.82 -4.04 8.18
N SER A 142 -16.87 -4.87 8.20
CA SER A 142 -18.05 -4.62 9.05
C SER A 142 -17.70 -4.68 10.55
N SER A 143 -16.92 -5.66 11.00
CA SER A 143 -16.45 -5.73 12.39
C SER A 143 -15.61 -4.52 12.76
N LYS A 144 -14.68 -4.13 11.87
CA LYS A 144 -13.87 -2.92 12.02
C LYS A 144 -14.73 -1.66 12.15
N ALA A 145 -15.76 -1.49 11.31
CA ALA A 145 -16.67 -0.35 11.37
C ALA A 145 -17.45 -0.27 12.69
N LYS A 146 -17.66 -1.41 13.37
CA LYS A 146 -18.28 -1.50 14.70
C LYS A 146 -17.27 -1.35 15.85
N GLY A 147 -15.97 -1.24 15.55
CA GLY A 147 -14.90 -1.22 16.55
C GLY A 147 -14.67 -2.57 17.24
N VAL A 148 -15.06 -3.67 16.60
CA VAL A 148 -14.91 -5.04 17.13
C VAL A 148 -13.75 -5.72 16.40
N GLU A 149 -12.86 -6.36 17.17
CA GLU A 149 -11.80 -7.18 16.58
C GLU A 149 -12.41 -8.45 15.96
N TRP A 150 -12.04 -8.72 14.71
CA TRP A 150 -12.46 -9.94 14.04
C TRP A 150 -11.58 -11.10 14.49
N SER A 151 -12.20 -12.19 14.96
CA SER A 151 -11.51 -13.43 15.35
C SER A 151 -12.13 -14.62 14.64
N LEU A 152 -11.30 -15.57 14.24
CA LEU A 152 -11.77 -16.87 13.78
C LEU A 152 -12.11 -17.75 14.99
N ASP A 153 -13.24 -18.47 14.94
CA ASP A 153 -13.62 -19.41 15.99
C ASP A 153 -12.61 -20.57 16.10
N ASN A 154 -12.33 -21.02 17.33
CA ASN A 154 -11.28 -22.01 17.60
C ASN A 154 -11.59 -23.41 17.02
N ASP A 155 -12.86 -23.70 16.72
CA ASP A 155 -13.33 -24.97 16.13
C ASP A 155 -13.47 -24.90 14.60
N ALA A 156 -12.86 -23.90 13.96
CA ALA A 156 -12.94 -23.72 12.52
C ALA A 156 -12.28 -24.88 11.75
N SER A 157 -12.93 -25.29 10.65
CA SER A 157 -12.35 -26.29 9.73
C SER A 157 -11.11 -25.76 9.02
N ASN A 158 -10.24 -26.65 8.53
CA ASN A 158 -9.06 -26.25 7.75
C ASN A 158 -9.41 -25.40 6.52
N ALA A 159 -10.57 -25.64 5.90
CA ALA A 159 -11.08 -24.84 4.80
C ALA A 159 -11.44 -23.41 5.25
N ALA A 160 -12.13 -23.28 6.39
CA ALA A 160 -12.47 -21.98 6.97
C ALA A 160 -11.22 -21.18 7.40
N VAL A 161 -10.18 -21.85 7.92
CA VAL A 161 -8.89 -21.23 8.24
C VAL A 161 -8.20 -20.67 7.00
N LEU A 162 -8.25 -21.40 5.88
CA LEU A 162 -7.66 -20.94 4.62
C LEU A 162 -8.38 -19.70 4.07
N VAL A 163 -9.72 -19.75 4.02
CA VAL A 163 -10.57 -18.61 3.60
C VAL A 163 -10.33 -17.39 4.48
N ALA A 164 -10.31 -17.58 5.80
CA ALA A 164 -10.00 -16.53 6.77
C ALA A 164 -8.62 -15.90 6.53
N SER A 165 -7.60 -16.71 6.26
CA SER A 165 -6.25 -16.23 6.01
C SER A 165 -6.12 -15.47 4.69
N GLU A 166 -6.81 -15.91 3.65
CA GLU A 166 -6.86 -15.20 2.37
C GLU A 166 -7.58 -13.86 2.53
N ALA A 167 -8.74 -13.87 3.19
CA ALA A 167 -9.51 -12.67 3.50
C ALA A 167 -8.70 -11.66 4.33
N HIS A 168 -7.93 -12.13 5.31
CA HIS A 168 -7.03 -11.29 6.09
C HIS A 168 -5.95 -10.64 5.21
N SER A 169 -5.37 -11.41 4.29
CA SER A 169 -4.34 -10.91 3.36
C SER A 169 -4.90 -9.84 2.42
N ILE A 170 -6.10 -10.07 1.86
CA ILE A 170 -6.81 -9.10 1.01
C ILE A 170 -7.15 -7.85 1.82
N THR A 171 -7.65 -8.01 3.05
CA THR A 171 -7.99 -6.89 3.94
C THR A 171 -6.78 -6.00 4.19
N LEU A 172 -5.63 -6.58 4.58
CA LEU A 172 -4.39 -5.83 4.78
C LEU A 172 -3.92 -5.12 3.50
N ALA A 173 -4.08 -5.77 2.34
CA ALA A 173 -3.71 -5.18 1.06
C ALA A 173 -4.60 -3.99 0.69
N VAL A 174 -5.91 -4.11 0.82
CA VAL A 174 -6.87 -3.01 0.59
C VAL A 174 -6.59 -1.85 1.54
N GLU A 175 -6.37 -2.12 2.83
CA GLU A 175 -6.01 -1.08 3.80
C GLU A 175 -4.69 -0.39 3.46
N GLY A 176 -3.69 -1.13 2.99
CA GLY A 176 -2.43 -0.56 2.55
C GLY A 176 -2.60 0.35 1.34
N LEU A 177 -3.35 -0.09 0.32
CA LEU A 177 -3.66 0.73 -0.86
C LEU A 177 -4.42 2.01 -0.50
N LEU A 178 -5.45 1.92 0.35
CA LEU A 178 -6.16 3.08 0.87
C LEU A 178 -5.26 3.99 1.71
N GLY A 179 -4.33 3.42 2.48
CA GLY A 179 -3.31 4.17 3.22
C GLY A 179 -2.45 5.05 2.32
N VAL A 180 -2.07 4.54 1.13
CA VAL A 180 -1.35 5.35 0.14
C VAL A 180 -2.23 6.50 -0.36
N VAL A 181 -3.50 6.24 -0.69
CA VAL A 181 -4.44 7.28 -1.14
C VAL A 181 -4.60 8.38 -0.11
N PHE A 182 -4.86 8.02 1.15
CA PHE A 182 -5.01 8.99 2.23
C PHE A 182 -3.71 9.71 2.54
N THR A 183 -2.56 9.03 2.44
CA THR A 183 -1.26 9.72 2.55
C THR A 183 -1.15 10.79 1.48
N VAL A 184 -1.35 10.45 0.22
CA VAL A 184 -1.23 11.42 -0.89
C VAL A 184 -2.20 12.59 -0.70
N ALA A 185 -3.43 12.35 -0.23
CA ALA A 185 -4.36 13.40 0.14
C ALA A 185 -3.78 14.32 1.24
N THR A 186 -3.29 13.75 2.35
CA THR A 186 -2.64 14.54 3.42
C THR A 186 -1.42 15.33 2.93
N LEU A 187 -0.58 14.75 2.06
CA LEU A 187 0.56 15.46 1.47
C LEU A 187 0.11 16.63 0.58
N THR A 188 -1.02 16.45 -0.10
CA THR A 188 -1.60 17.46 -0.98
C THR A 188 -2.17 18.60 -0.17
N ASP A 189 -2.90 18.32 0.91
CA ASP A 189 -3.37 19.31 1.88
C ASP A 189 -2.21 20.15 2.43
N GLU A 190 -1.14 19.49 2.88
CA GLU A 190 0.08 20.17 3.36
C GLU A 190 0.70 21.07 2.28
N ALA A 191 0.69 20.65 1.01
CA ALA A 191 1.21 21.45 -0.10
C ALA A 191 0.31 22.66 -0.41
N VAL A 192 -1.02 22.52 -0.27
CA VAL A 192 -1.98 23.62 -0.40
C VAL A 192 -1.81 24.63 0.75
N GLU A 193 -1.66 24.15 1.99
CA GLU A 193 -1.44 25.01 3.16
C GLU A 193 -0.19 25.87 3.05
N VAL A 194 0.89 25.32 2.47
CA VAL A 194 2.15 26.05 2.25
C VAL A 194 2.10 26.91 0.97
N GLY A 195 1.04 26.80 0.16
CA GLY A 195 0.86 27.54 -1.09
C GLY A 195 1.68 27.00 -2.26
N GLU A 196 2.16 25.76 -2.19
CA GLU A 196 2.84 25.08 -3.30
C GLU A 196 1.85 24.53 -4.35
N LEU A 197 0.60 24.27 -3.93
CA LEU A 197 -0.54 23.85 -4.76
C LEU A 197 -1.74 24.78 -4.58
N GLU A 198 -2.60 24.84 -5.59
CA GLU A 198 -3.84 25.60 -5.53
C GLU A 198 -4.89 24.86 -4.70
N SER A 199 -5.65 25.63 -3.93
CA SER A 199 -6.83 25.10 -3.23
C SER A 199 -7.87 24.66 -4.26
N PRO A 200 -8.70 23.63 -4.00
CA PRO A 200 -9.74 23.11 -4.90
C PRO A 200 -10.85 24.09 -5.34
N ARG A 201 -10.68 25.41 -5.16
CA ARG A 201 -11.71 26.42 -5.45
C ARG A 201 -11.87 26.63 -6.95
N CYS A 202 -13.13 26.69 -7.35
CA CYS A 202 -13.63 26.74 -8.73
C CYS A 202 -13.47 28.13 -9.36
N ASP A 203 -12.24 28.65 -9.43
CA ASP A 203 -11.96 29.91 -10.14
C ASP A 203 -11.16 29.64 -11.42
N ASN A 204 -11.63 30.21 -12.53
CA ASN A 204 -11.15 30.02 -13.90
C ASN A 204 -9.80 30.71 -14.19
N ASP A 205 -8.94 30.85 -13.19
CA ASP A 205 -7.63 31.45 -13.39
C ASP A 205 -6.69 30.46 -14.11
N PRO A 206 -5.77 30.96 -14.96
CA PRO A 206 -4.83 30.10 -15.66
C PRO A 206 -4.02 29.30 -14.63
N PRO A 207 -3.79 27.99 -14.85
CA PRO A 207 -3.18 27.12 -13.85
C PRO A 207 -1.83 27.70 -13.41
N ALA A 208 -1.74 28.16 -12.17
CA ALA A 208 -0.48 28.65 -11.65
C ALA A 208 0.53 27.50 -11.63
N LYS A 209 1.78 27.85 -11.82
CA LYS A 209 2.88 26.89 -11.91
C LYS A 209 3.00 26.20 -10.54
N CYS A 210 2.68 24.90 -10.46
CA CYS A 210 2.96 24.09 -9.27
C CYS A 210 4.47 24.15 -8.98
N THR A 211 4.87 24.90 -7.95
CA THR A 211 6.27 25.09 -7.59
C THR A 211 6.46 24.75 -6.13
N GLY A 212 7.23 23.72 -5.85
CA GLY A 212 7.37 23.23 -4.49
C GLY A 212 7.96 21.85 -4.39
N LYS A 213 8.54 21.51 -3.24
CA LYS A 213 9.10 20.17 -3.02
C LYS A 213 8.00 19.17 -2.68
N THR A 214 7.01 19.58 -1.89
CA THR A 214 5.87 18.74 -1.50
C THR A 214 4.92 18.58 -2.69
N ALA A 215 4.68 19.65 -3.45
CA ALA A 215 3.93 19.57 -4.72
C ALA A 215 4.56 18.58 -5.70
N ALA A 216 5.87 18.67 -5.95
CA ALA A 216 6.58 17.74 -6.85
C ALA A 216 6.52 16.29 -6.36
N LEU A 217 6.61 16.08 -5.03
CA LEU A 217 6.44 14.76 -4.44
C LEU A 217 5.03 14.20 -4.69
N CYS A 218 3.98 14.99 -4.43
CA CYS A 218 2.59 14.57 -4.65
C CYS A 218 2.37 14.16 -6.10
N ILE A 219 2.75 15.02 -7.05
CA ILE A 219 2.65 14.74 -8.48
C ILE A 219 3.33 13.41 -8.82
N SER A 220 4.58 13.22 -8.36
CA SER A 220 5.35 12.00 -8.67
C SER A 220 4.75 10.74 -8.04
N MET A 221 4.19 10.85 -6.83
CA MET A 221 3.49 9.74 -6.19
C MET A 221 2.24 9.36 -6.96
N VAL A 222 1.46 10.34 -7.43
CA VAL A 222 0.24 10.02 -8.16
C VAL A 222 0.56 9.43 -9.53
N ASP A 223 1.47 10.03 -10.28
CA ASP A 223 1.87 9.56 -11.62
C ASP A 223 2.36 8.10 -11.58
N SER A 224 3.09 7.72 -10.53
CA SER A 224 3.66 6.38 -10.40
C SER A 224 2.69 5.32 -9.83
N LEU A 225 1.79 5.71 -8.92
CA LEU A 225 1.05 4.74 -8.10
C LEU A 225 -0.44 4.64 -8.45
N TRP A 226 -1.03 5.69 -9.02
CA TRP A 226 -2.49 5.84 -9.07
C TRP A 226 -3.20 4.76 -9.87
N LEU A 227 -2.75 4.47 -11.09
CA LEU A 227 -3.41 3.47 -11.95
C LEU A 227 -3.44 2.10 -11.29
N THR A 228 -2.32 1.70 -10.65
CA THR A 228 -2.23 0.41 -9.95
C THR A 228 -3.21 0.34 -8.78
N ILE A 229 -3.37 1.44 -8.03
CA ILE A 229 -4.31 1.52 -6.91
C ILE A 229 -5.76 1.49 -7.43
N LEU A 230 -6.07 2.28 -8.46
CA LEU A 230 -7.40 2.38 -9.03
C LEU A 230 -7.88 1.03 -9.55
N ASP A 231 -7.04 0.32 -10.31
CA ASP A 231 -7.35 -1.00 -10.87
C ASP A 231 -7.65 -2.02 -9.75
N ALA A 232 -6.81 -2.06 -8.70
CA ALA A 232 -6.98 -2.98 -7.58
C ALA A 232 -8.24 -2.68 -6.75
N LEU A 233 -8.51 -1.41 -6.45
CA LEU A 233 -9.70 -1.04 -5.68
C LEU A 233 -10.99 -1.19 -6.51
N SER A 234 -10.93 -0.91 -7.82
CA SER A 234 -12.06 -1.14 -8.74
C SER A 234 -12.42 -2.61 -8.83
N LEU A 235 -11.42 -3.49 -8.82
CA LEU A 235 -11.64 -4.94 -8.77
C LEU A 235 -12.47 -5.33 -7.55
N ILE A 236 -12.13 -4.82 -6.36
CA ILE A 236 -12.90 -5.11 -5.15
C ILE A 236 -14.33 -4.56 -5.24
N LEU A 237 -14.50 -3.32 -5.72
CA LEU A 237 -15.83 -2.73 -5.91
C LEU A 237 -16.70 -3.54 -6.89
N SER A 238 -16.11 -4.08 -7.96
CA SER A 238 -16.85 -4.85 -8.96
C SER A 238 -17.33 -6.22 -8.46
N ARG A 239 -16.73 -6.74 -7.39
CA ARG A 239 -16.96 -8.11 -6.90
C ARG A 239 -17.62 -8.16 -5.52
N SER A 240 -17.40 -7.14 -4.69
CA SER A 240 -17.83 -7.17 -3.28
C SER A 240 -19.29 -6.73 -3.12
N GLN A 241 -20.01 -7.42 -2.23
CA GLN A 241 -21.35 -7.05 -1.79
C GLN A 241 -21.34 -6.39 -0.40
N GLY A 242 -20.16 -6.19 0.19
CA GLY A 242 -20.02 -5.66 1.55
C GLY A 242 -20.13 -4.14 1.60
N GLU A 243 -21.18 -3.60 2.20
CA GLU A 243 -21.39 -2.15 2.33
C GLU A 243 -20.20 -1.45 3.01
N ALA A 244 -19.64 -2.03 4.09
CA ALA A 244 -18.56 -1.41 4.85
C ALA A 244 -17.26 -1.26 4.01
N ILE A 245 -16.89 -2.27 3.22
CA ILE A 245 -15.70 -2.18 2.36
C ILE A 245 -15.96 -1.25 1.17
N VAL A 246 -17.15 -1.29 0.58
CA VAL A 246 -17.54 -0.37 -0.49
C VAL A 246 -17.43 1.08 0.00
N LEU A 247 -18.01 1.40 1.16
CA LEU A 247 -17.93 2.73 1.75
C LEU A 247 -16.49 3.16 2.03
N GLU A 248 -15.64 2.26 2.53
CA GLU A 248 -14.24 2.61 2.79
C GLU A 248 -13.47 2.91 1.50
N ILE A 249 -13.71 2.16 0.43
CA ILE A 249 -13.11 2.43 -0.88
C ILE A 249 -13.62 3.75 -1.46
N LEU A 250 -14.93 4.01 -1.36
CA LEU A 250 -15.52 5.26 -1.82
C LEU A 250 -14.96 6.48 -1.06
N LYS A 251 -14.68 6.38 0.24
CA LYS A 251 -13.97 7.43 0.98
C LYS A 251 -12.57 7.67 0.42
N GLY A 252 -11.85 6.63 0.04
CA GLY A 252 -10.55 6.74 -0.62
C GLY A 252 -10.66 7.49 -1.95
N TYR A 253 -11.62 7.11 -2.81
CA TYR A 253 -11.86 7.81 -4.08
C TYR A 253 -12.29 9.26 -3.88
N GLN A 254 -13.11 9.53 -2.86
CA GLN A 254 -13.50 10.88 -2.50
C GLN A 254 -12.28 11.71 -2.08
N ALA A 255 -11.43 11.21 -1.18
CA ALA A 255 -10.21 11.90 -0.76
C ALA A 255 -9.29 12.22 -1.95
N PHE A 256 -9.17 11.29 -2.90
CA PHE A 256 -8.39 11.52 -4.11
C PHE A 256 -9.01 12.60 -5.01
N THR A 257 -10.30 12.50 -5.30
CA THR A 257 -10.97 13.44 -6.22
C THR A 257 -11.05 14.86 -5.65
N GLN A 258 -11.27 14.99 -4.34
CA GLN A 258 -11.42 16.29 -3.68
C GLN A 258 -10.09 16.99 -3.45
N GLU A 259 -9.10 16.28 -2.91
CA GLU A 259 -7.82 16.90 -2.52
C GLU A 259 -6.79 16.82 -3.63
N VAL A 260 -6.71 15.70 -4.35
CA VAL A 260 -5.58 15.41 -5.26
C VAL A 260 -5.87 15.83 -6.69
N SER A 261 -7.03 15.47 -7.24
CA SER A 261 -7.35 15.70 -8.66
C SER A 261 -7.57 17.18 -9.02
N THR A 262 -7.99 17.99 -8.06
CA THR A 262 -8.23 19.42 -8.21
C THR A 262 -6.93 20.22 -8.05
N ALA A 263 -6.08 19.82 -7.09
CA ALA A 263 -4.81 20.47 -6.80
C ALA A 263 -3.68 20.03 -7.76
N VAL A 264 -3.80 18.86 -8.40
CA VAL A 264 -2.84 18.33 -9.38
C VAL A 264 -3.52 18.15 -10.76
N PRO A 265 -3.59 19.21 -11.59
CA PRO A 265 -4.38 19.20 -12.83
C PRO A 265 -3.87 18.23 -13.92
N LYS A 266 -2.67 17.67 -13.78
CA LYS A 266 -2.05 16.82 -14.82
C LYS A 266 -2.73 15.46 -14.97
N LEU A 267 -3.37 14.94 -13.93
CA LEU A 267 -3.83 13.55 -13.86
C LEU A 267 -5.08 13.24 -14.70
N MET A 268 -5.94 14.24 -14.94
CA MET A 268 -7.18 14.05 -15.71
C MET A 268 -7.01 14.23 -17.22
N LYS A 269 -5.93 14.88 -17.68
CA LYS A 269 -5.72 15.10 -19.12
C LYS A 269 -5.26 13.86 -19.88
N GLU A 270 -4.62 12.89 -19.23
CA GLU A 270 -4.16 11.65 -19.87
C GLU A 270 -5.12 10.47 -19.66
N SER A 271 -5.86 10.44 -18.54
CA SER A 271 -6.83 9.38 -18.25
C SER A 271 -8.18 9.51 -18.98
N SER A 272 -8.55 10.73 -19.39
CA SER A 272 -9.79 11.00 -20.15
C SER A 272 -9.81 10.37 -21.56
N GLY A 273 -8.67 9.89 -22.07
CA GLY A 273 -8.61 9.12 -23.32
C GLY A 273 -8.92 7.62 -23.17
N GLN A 274 -8.91 7.07 -21.94
CA GLN A 274 -8.89 5.61 -21.72
C GLN A 274 -9.91 5.05 -20.72
N TYR A 275 -10.58 5.89 -19.93
CA TYR A 275 -11.63 5.45 -18.99
C TYR A 275 -12.89 6.31 -19.13
N SER A 276 -13.71 6.03 -20.14
CA SER A 276 -15.01 6.69 -20.37
C SER A 276 -16.15 6.12 -19.50
N ASP A 277 -15.88 5.13 -18.65
CA ASP A 277 -16.92 4.36 -17.94
C ASP A 277 -17.18 4.76 -16.48
N PHE A 278 -16.50 5.77 -15.93
CA PHE A 278 -16.68 6.18 -14.53
C PHE A 278 -17.66 7.36 -14.31
N ASN A 279 -18.73 7.44 -15.11
CA ASN A 279 -19.83 8.40 -14.90
C ASN A 279 -20.79 8.03 -13.76
N ILE A 280 -20.41 7.11 -12.87
CA ILE A 280 -21.27 6.65 -11.77
C ILE A 280 -21.32 7.70 -10.63
N LEU A 281 -20.29 8.54 -10.46
CA LEU A 281 -20.23 9.51 -9.35
C LEU A 281 -20.92 10.85 -9.65
N SER A 282 -21.17 11.20 -10.93
CA SER A 282 -21.89 12.43 -11.28
C SER A 282 -23.41 12.32 -11.10
N SER A 283 -23.94 11.09 -11.02
CA SER A 283 -25.39 10.84 -10.93
C SER A 283 -25.94 10.88 -9.49
N LEU A 284 -25.08 10.74 -8.47
CA LEU A 284 -25.49 10.70 -7.06
C LEU A 284 -25.64 12.08 -6.40
N ASN A 285 -25.24 13.16 -7.08
CA ASN A 285 -25.36 14.53 -6.56
C ASN A 285 -26.55 15.31 -7.18
N SER A 286 -27.46 14.62 -7.86
CA SER A 286 -28.59 15.23 -8.59
C SER A 286 -29.98 14.69 -8.20
N GLN A 287 -30.12 14.02 -7.05
CA GLN A 287 -31.42 13.66 -6.48
C GLN A 287 -31.61 14.26 -5.10
#